data_AF-A0A7S1R2K1-F1
#
_entry.id   AF-A0A7S1R2K1-F1
#
_cell.length_a   1.000
_cell.length_b   1.000
_cell.length_c   1.000
_cell.angle_alpha   90.00
_cell.angle_beta   90.00
_cell.angle_gamma   90.00
#
_symmetry.space_group_name_H-M   'P 1'
#
loop_
_entity.id
_entity.type
_entity.pdbx_description
1 polymer ?
#
loop_
_entity_poly.entity_id
_entity_poly.type
_entity_poly.pdbx_seq_one_letter_code
_entity_poly.pdbx_strand_id
1 'polypeptide(L)'
;AGAAGCLPGLLGSASCGGTGLHSAVENSSLLMVEALLKRLGGLDEGLRKPILEARNHSGHTALHLAVQNKGPRRMRVVSALLAAGADAACPDAGGSTALHLAARAGADAELL
;
A
#
# COMPACT_ATOMS: atom_id res chain seq x y z
N ALA A 1 10.50 -19.28 11.60
CA ALA A 1 9.02 -19.24 11.59
C ALA A 1 8.60 -17.90 10.99
N GLY A 2 7.91 -17.91 9.85
CA GLY A 2 7.52 -16.65 9.18
C GLY A 2 7.13 -16.84 7.72
N ALA A 3 6.44 -17.93 7.39
CA ALA A 3 5.79 -18.08 6.09
C ALA A 3 4.47 -17.29 6.12
N ALA A 4 4.55 -15.96 5.98
CA ALA A 4 3.40 -15.17 5.58
C ALA A 4 3.30 -15.28 4.05
N GLY A 5 2.66 -16.36 3.63
CA GLY A 5 2.53 -16.74 2.24
C GLY A 5 1.99 -15.60 1.40
N CYS A 6 2.70 -15.31 0.31
CA CYS A 6 2.12 -14.73 -0.89
C CYS A 6 0.79 -15.46 -1.14
N LEU A 7 -0.35 -14.77 -1.06
CA LEU A 7 -1.62 -15.28 -1.55
C LEU A 7 -1.48 -15.39 -3.07
N PRO A 8 -1.14 -16.56 -3.66
CA PRO A 8 -0.66 -16.62 -5.05
C PRO A 8 -1.82 -16.58 -6.05
N GLY A 9 -3.05 -16.33 -5.59
CA GLY A 9 -4.24 -16.83 -6.28
C GLY A 9 -5.18 -15.82 -6.92
N LEU A 10 -5.12 -14.51 -6.61
CA LEU A 10 -6.25 -13.64 -6.97
C LEU A 10 -6.01 -12.50 -7.97
N LEU A 11 -4.82 -11.91 -8.12
CA LEU A 11 -4.72 -10.80 -9.08
C LEU A 11 -3.29 -10.39 -9.48
N GLY A 12 -2.92 -10.72 -10.71
CA GLY A 12 -2.03 -9.91 -11.55
C GLY A 12 -0.52 -10.09 -11.34
N SER A 13 0.15 -10.65 -12.34
CA SER A 13 1.60 -10.65 -12.49
C SER A 13 2.11 -9.23 -12.75
N ALA A 14 2.33 -8.46 -11.69
CA ALA A 14 3.18 -7.28 -11.74
C ALA A 14 4.62 -7.72 -11.44
N SER A 15 5.60 -7.19 -12.17
CA SER A 15 7.03 -7.45 -12.02
C SER A 15 7.57 -7.22 -10.59
N CYS A 16 6.78 -6.60 -9.70
CA CYS A 16 7.08 -6.39 -8.30
C CYS A 16 6.30 -7.30 -7.33
N GLY A 17 5.62 -8.38 -7.74
CA GLY A 17 4.99 -9.35 -6.80
C GLY A 17 3.96 -8.77 -5.84
N GLY A 18 3.55 -7.53 -6.08
CA GLY A 18 2.53 -6.86 -5.30
C GLY A 18 1.15 -7.32 -5.73
N THR A 19 0.20 -7.20 -4.81
CA THR A 19 -1.23 -7.27 -5.12
C THR A 19 -1.63 -6.17 -6.10
N GLY A 20 -2.77 -6.31 -6.80
CA GLY A 20 -3.29 -5.26 -7.69
C GLY A 20 -3.45 -3.87 -7.03
N LEU A 21 -3.52 -3.81 -5.70
CA LEU A 21 -3.51 -2.56 -4.94
C LEU A 21 -2.15 -1.84 -5.02
N HIS A 22 -1.03 -2.57 -5.03
CA HIS A 22 0.30 -2.00 -5.20
C HIS A 22 0.43 -1.33 -6.57
N SER A 23 0.03 -2.00 -7.65
CA SER A 23 0.09 -1.42 -9.00
C SER A 23 -0.83 -0.20 -9.15
N ALA A 24 -2.01 -0.22 -8.52
CA ALA A 24 -2.91 0.93 -8.51
C ALA A 24 -2.28 2.15 -7.81
N VAL A 25 -1.61 1.91 -6.68
CA VAL A 25 -0.88 2.96 -5.95
C VAL A 25 0.34 3.42 -6.75
N GLU A 26 1.16 2.51 -7.28
CA GLU A 26 2.38 2.82 -8.05
C GLU A 26 2.09 3.72 -9.26
N ASN A 27 1.00 3.43 -9.98
CA ASN A 27 0.55 4.28 -11.10
C ASN A 27 -0.17 5.57 -10.66
N SER A 28 -0.21 5.87 -9.35
CA SER A 28 -0.95 7.00 -8.76
C SER A 28 -2.41 7.07 -9.22
N SER A 29 -3.00 5.91 -9.51
CA SER A 29 -4.34 5.80 -10.07
C SER A 29 -5.37 5.79 -8.95
N LEU A 30 -5.76 7.00 -8.51
CA LEU A 30 -6.76 7.18 -7.46
C LEU A 30 -8.06 6.40 -7.74
N LEU A 31 -8.51 6.39 -9.00
CA LEU A 31 -9.72 5.69 -9.41
C LEU A 31 -9.62 4.17 -9.18
N MET A 32 -8.47 3.57 -9.47
CA MET A 32 -8.27 2.15 -9.21
C MET A 32 -8.12 1.86 -7.72
N VAL A 33 -7.44 2.72 -6.98
CA VAL A 33 -7.33 2.58 -5.53
C VAL A 33 -8.73 2.60 -4.90
N GLU A 34 -9.54 3.60 -5.21
CA GLU A 34 -10.91 3.72 -4.68
C GLU A 34 -11.80 2.55 -5.11
N ALA A 35 -11.73 2.12 -6.37
CA ALA A 35 -12.51 1.00 -6.87
C ALA A 35 -12.16 -0.31 -6.15
N LEU A 36 -10.87 -0.58 -5.97
CA LEU A 36 -10.40 -1.77 -5.26
C LEU A 36 -10.78 -1.72 -3.78
N LEU A 37 -10.54 -0.60 -3.10
CA LEU A 37 -10.90 -0.42 -1.69
C LEU A 37 -12.41 -0.53 -1.47
N LYS A 38 -13.23 -0.01 -2.38
CA LYS A 38 -14.69 -0.13 -2.33
C LYS A 38 -15.14 -1.59 -2.44
N ARG A 39 -14.47 -2.42 -3.24
CA ARG A 39 -14.75 -3.86 -3.28
C ARG A 39 -14.27 -4.58 -2.02
N LEU A 40 -13.13 -4.17 -1.47
CA LEU A 40 -12.59 -4.71 -0.23
C LEU A 40 -13.46 -4.37 1.00
N GLY A 41 -14.15 -3.22 1.00
CA GLY A 41 -15.06 -2.83 2.08
C GLY A 41 -16.29 -3.72 2.24
N GLY A 42 -16.61 -4.54 1.23
CA GLY A 42 -17.68 -5.55 1.31
C GLY A 42 -17.20 -6.94 1.75
N LEU A 43 -15.90 -7.11 2.01
CA LEU A 43 -15.32 -8.38 2.49
C LEU A 43 -15.20 -8.37 4.01
N ASP A 44 -15.24 -9.55 4.62
CA ASP A 44 -14.93 -9.73 6.04
C ASP A 44 -13.54 -9.19 6.37
N GLU A 45 -13.42 -8.57 7.55
CA GLU A 45 -12.17 -8.04 8.14
C GLU A 45 -10.99 -9.01 7.98
N GLY A 46 -11.23 -10.30 8.23
CA GLY A 46 -10.21 -11.34 8.17
C GLY A 46 -9.62 -11.57 6.77
N LEU A 47 -10.35 -11.22 5.71
CA LEU A 47 -9.87 -11.30 4.33
C LEU A 47 -9.35 -9.95 3.82
N ARG A 48 -9.92 -8.84 4.31
CA ARG A 48 -9.51 -7.47 3.94
C ARG A 48 -8.12 -7.12 4.46
N LYS A 49 -7.86 -7.39 5.74
CA LYS A 49 -6.61 -7.03 6.43
C LYS A 49 -5.35 -7.60 5.76
N PRO A 50 -5.26 -8.90 5.41
CA PRO A 50 -4.07 -9.44 4.73
C PRO A 50 -3.85 -8.87 3.33
N ILE A 51 -4.89 -8.33 2.65
CA ILE A 51 -4.74 -7.68 1.35
C ILE A 51 -4.11 -6.30 1.48
N LEU A 52 -4.48 -5.55 2.53
CA LEU A 52 -3.93 -4.21 2.82
C LEU A 52 -2.51 -4.27 3.39
N GLU A 53 -2.24 -5.29 4.20
CA GLU A 53 -0.94 -5.56 4.81
C GLU A 53 -0.03 -6.44 3.93
N ALA A 54 -0.53 -6.85 2.75
CA ALA A 54 0.26 -7.58 1.78
C ALA A 54 1.53 -6.81 1.43
N ARG A 55 2.66 -7.51 1.41
CA ARG A 55 3.95 -6.96 1.05
C ARG A 55 4.32 -7.37 -0.38
N ASN A 56 4.83 -6.43 -1.16
CA ASN A 56 5.43 -6.71 -2.47
C ASN A 56 6.81 -7.39 -2.33
N HIS A 57 7.49 -7.71 -3.44
CA HIS A 57 8.82 -8.33 -3.40
C HIS A 57 9.89 -7.49 -2.66
N SER A 58 9.68 -6.17 -2.55
CA SER A 58 10.54 -5.26 -1.79
C SER A 58 10.18 -5.19 -0.30
N GLY A 59 9.14 -5.90 0.14
CA GLY A 59 8.65 -5.85 1.51
C GLY A 59 7.77 -4.64 1.82
N HIS A 60 7.44 -3.81 0.84
CA HIS A 60 6.58 -2.65 0.99
C HIS A 60 5.11 -3.06 0.93
N THR A 61 4.29 -2.45 1.78
CA THR A 61 2.83 -2.49 1.66
C THR A 61 2.32 -1.40 0.72
N ALA A 62 1.05 -1.47 0.33
CA ALA A 62 0.41 -0.42 -0.47
C ALA A 62 0.53 0.98 0.18
N LEU A 63 0.48 1.05 1.52
CA LEU A 63 0.65 2.29 2.26
C LEU A 63 2.08 2.85 2.20
N HIS A 64 3.10 1.98 2.23
CA HIS A 64 4.49 2.38 2.03
C HIS A 64 4.74 2.96 0.63
N LEU A 65 4.12 2.40 -0.41
CA LEU A 65 4.21 2.97 -1.76
C LEU A 65 3.45 4.31 -1.85
N ALA A 66 2.28 4.41 -1.21
CA ALA A 66 1.44 5.59 -1.28
C ALA A 66 2.15 6.83 -0.72
N VAL A 67 2.88 6.70 0.39
CA VAL A 67 3.63 7.83 0.98
C VAL A 67 4.85 8.24 0.16
N GLN A 68 5.44 7.31 -0.61
CA GLN A 68 6.59 7.58 -1.49
C GLN A 68 6.18 8.25 -2.81
N ASN A 69 4.91 8.15 -3.20
CA ASN A 69 4.42 8.80 -4.42
C ASN A 69 4.51 10.32 -4.35
N LYS A 70 4.87 10.93 -5.48
CA LYS A 70 4.87 12.39 -5.65
C LYS A 70 3.59 12.85 -6.33
N GLY A 71 3.15 14.07 -6.01
CA GLY A 71 2.01 14.71 -6.66
C GLY A 71 0.76 14.89 -5.77
N PRO A 72 -0.26 15.60 -6.28
CA PRO A 72 -1.38 16.12 -5.48
C PRO A 72 -2.34 15.03 -4.99
N ARG A 73 -2.29 13.83 -5.60
CA ARG A 73 -3.18 12.72 -5.27
C ARG A 73 -2.65 11.85 -4.13
N ARG A 74 -1.39 12.01 -3.70
CA ARG A 74 -0.77 11.24 -2.61
C ARG A 74 -1.65 11.19 -1.37
N MET A 75 -2.02 12.36 -0.84
CA MET A 75 -2.79 12.44 0.41
C MET A 75 -4.14 11.75 0.29
N ARG A 76 -4.81 11.84 -0.87
CA ARG A 76 -6.08 11.14 -1.11
C ARG A 76 -5.92 9.63 -1.10
N VAL A 77 -4.86 9.11 -1.73
CA VAL A 77 -4.55 7.68 -1.74
C VAL A 77 -4.21 7.17 -0.33
N VAL A 78 -3.38 7.90 0.42
CA VAL A 78 -3.05 7.58 1.82
C VAL A 78 -4.30 7.57 2.68
N SER A 79 -5.13 8.62 2.62
CA SER A 79 -6.38 8.69 3.38
C SER A 79 -7.34 7.57 3.02
N ALA A 80 -7.45 7.20 1.74
CA ALA A 80 -8.30 6.10 1.31
C ALA A 80 -7.83 4.76 1.87
N LEU A 81 -6.52 4.47 1.84
CA LEU A 81 -5.95 3.24 2.41
C LEU A 81 -6.14 3.17 3.93
N LEU A 82 -5.96 4.28 4.65
CA LEU A 82 -6.20 4.36 6.09
C LEU A 82 -7.69 4.19 6.43
N ALA A 83 -8.58 4.85 5.69
CA ALA A 83 -10.03 4.70 5.85
C ALA A 83 -10.49 3.26 5.56
N ALA A 84 -9.80 2.60 4.63
CA ALA A 84 -10.00 1.19 4.37
C ALA A 84 -9.38 0.28 5.43
N GLY A 85 -8.78 0.79 6.51
CA GLY A 85 -8.25 0.03 7.64
C GLY A 85 -6.86 -0.55 7.44
N ALA A 86 -6.02 0.08 6.60
CA ALA A 86 -4.61 -0.29 6.47
C ALA A 86 -3.83 0.14 7.73
N ASP A 87 -2.99 -0.75 8.26
CA ASP A 87 -2.16 -0.44 9.41
C ASP A 87 -0.90 0.37 9.02
N ALA A 88 -0.77 1.55 9.61
CA ALA A 88 0.39 2.44 9.43
C ALA A 88 1.61 2.03 10.26
N ALA A 89 1.43 1.18 11.27
CA ALA A 89 2.49 0.68 12.12
C ALA A 89 3.22 -0.53 11.52
N CYS A 90 2.68 -1.14 10.46
CA CYS A 90 3.31 -2.25 9.77
C CYS A 90 4.68 -1.84 9.23
N PRO A 91 5.77 -2.51 9.65
CA PRO A 91 7.10 -2.23 9.10
C PRO A 91 7.26 -2.85 7.71
N ASP A 92 8.15 -2.30 6.90
CA ASP A 92 8.64 -2.91 5.66
C ASP A 92 9.78 -3.92 5.93
N ALA A 93 10.43 -4.41 4.87
CA ALA A 93 11.58 -5.32 4.99
C ALA A 93 12.81 -4.68 5.67
N GLY A 94 12.92 -3.35 5.67
CA GLY A 94 13.97 -2.60 6.35
C GLY A 94 13.61 -2.17 7.77
N GLY A 95 12.44 -2.56 8.28
CA GLY A 95 11.95 -2.12 9.59
C GLY A 95 11.38 -0.69 9.60
N SER A 96 11.30 -0.03 8.46
CA SER A 96 10.71 1.31 8.33
C SER A 96 9.20 1.21 8.26
N THR A 97 8.49 2.18 8.84
CA THR A 97 7.02 2.26 8.74
C THR A 97 6.64 3.28 7.67
N ALA A 98 5.36 3.32 7.28
CA ALA A 98 4.86 4.34 6.37
C ALA A 98 5.18 5.76 6.86
N LEU A 99 5.18 5.99 8.18
CA LEU A 99 5.54 7.28 8.76
C LEU A 99 7.04 7.60 8.61
N HIS A 100 7.93 6.62 8.82
CA HIS A 100 9.36 6.80 8.58
C HIS A 100 9.63 7.17 7.11
N LEU A 101 8.96 6.51 6.17
CA LEU A 101 9.10 6.81 4.73
C LEU A 101 8.50 8.17 4.38
N ALA A 102 7.37 8.56 4.98
CA ALA A 102 6.76 9.87 4.77
C ALA A 102 7.65 11.02 5.27
N ALA A 103 8.32 10.85 6.41
CA ALA A 103 9.27 11.84 6.93
C ALA A 103 10.46 12.03 5.98
N ARG A 104 10.99 10.93 5.42
CA ARG A 104 12.06 10.98 4.41
C ARG A 104 11.59 11.67 3.13
N ALA A 105 10.43 11.27 2.61
CA ALA A 105 9.86 11.85 1.39
C ALA A 105 9.47 13.34 1.54
N GLY A 106 9.05 13.76 2.73
CA GLY A 106 8.74 15.15 3.06
C GLY A 106 9.99 16.03 3.12
N ALA A 107 11.08 15.52 3.71
CA ALA A 107 12.37 16.20 3.69
C ALA A 107 12.91 16.40 2.26
N ASP A 108 12.62 15.45 1.35
CA ASP A 108 12.94 15.58 -0.08
C ASP A 108 11.97 16.51 -0.86
N ALA A 109 10.79 16.82 -0.31
CA ALA A 109 9.75 17.60 -0.99
C ALA A 109 9.73 19.09 -0.60
N GLU A 110 10.39 19.46 0.49
CA GLU A 110 10.50 20.85 0.95
C GLU A 110 11.76 21.58 0.42
N LEU A 111 12.48 20.97 -0.55
CA LEU A 111 13.74 21.51 -1.08
C LEU A 111 13.68 22.00 -2.55
N LEU A 112 12.50 22.20 -3.13
CA LEU A 112 12.29 22.85 -4.45
C LEU A 112 11.00 23.68 -4.45
#